data_AF-A0A0G0XKC8-F1
#
_entry.id   AF-A0A0G0XKC8-F1
#
_cell.length_a   1.000
_cell.length_b   1.000
_cell.length_c   1.000
_cell.angle_alpha   90.00
_cell.angle_beta   90.00
_cell.angle_gamma   90.00
#
_symmetry.space_group_name_H-M   'P 1'
#
loop_
_entity.id
_entity.type
_entity.pdbx_description
1 polymer ?
#
loop_
_entity_poly.entity_id
_entity_poly.type
_entity_poly.pdbx_seq_one_letter_code
_entity_poly.pdbx_strand_id
1 'polypeptide(L)' 'IGCPVRIVISEKTLAKNSAEIKKRDKKEIELVSVDKIT' A
#
# COMPACT_ATOMS: atom_id res chain seq x y z
N ILE A 1 -16.73 2.90 6.99
CA ILE A 1 -16.11 3.23 5.68
C ILE A 1 -15.83 1.93 4.93
N GLY A 2 -16.51 1.69 3.80
CA GLY A 2 -16.55 0.44 3.02
C GLY A 2 -15.34 0.15 2.12
N CYS A 3 -14.20 0.82 2.28
CA CYS A 3 -13.06 0.63 1.37
C CYS A 3 -12.41 -0.77 1.53
N PRO A 4 -12.37 -1.59 0.46
CA PRO A 4 -11.77 -2.93 0.48
C PRO A 4 -10.24 -2.90 0.49
N VAL A 5 -9.64 -1.79 0.06
CA VAL A 5 -8.19 -1.61 -0.02
C VAL A 5 -7.80 -0.29 0.63
N ARG A 6 -6.72 -0.28 1.39
CA ARG A 6 -6.12 0.93 1.98
C ARG A 6 -4.66 1.01 1.56
N ILE A 7 -4.25 2.16 1.06
CA ILE A 7 -2.87 2.45 0.69
C ILE A 7 -2.27 3.30 1.80
N VAL A 8 -1.11 2.91 2.30
CA VAL A 8 -0.36 3.64 3.32
C VAL A 8 0.93 4.15 2.70
N ILE A 9 1.10 5.47 2.78
CA ILE A 9 2.32 6.18 2.41
C ILE A 9 2.98 6.65 3.71
N SER A 10 4.26 6.30 3.89
CA SER A 10 5.10 6.80 4.97
C SER A 10 6.44 7.25 4.40
N GLU A 11 7.24 7.97 5.19
CA GLU A 11 8.59 8.38 4.79
C GLU A 11 9.45 7.17 4.37
N LYS A 12 9.27 6.03 5.03
CA LYS A 12 9.97 4.78 4.73
C LYS A 12 9.59 4.21 3.36
N THR A 13 8.32 4.31 2.99
CA THR A 13 7.83 3.77 1.71
C THR A 13 8.14 4.74 0.56
N LEU A 14 8.07 6.05 0.82
CA LEU A 14 8.44 7.11 -0.11
C LEU A 14 9.93 7.07 -0.48
N ALA A 15 10.81 6.85 0.50
CA ALA A 15 12.25 6.68 0.25
C ALA A 15 12.59 5.48 -0.66
N LYS A 16 11.66 4.52 -0.78
CA LYS A 16 11.79 3.32 -1.61
C LYS A 16 10.93 3.37 -2.88
N ASN A 17 10.33 4.52 -3.19
CA ASN A 17 9.36 4.69 -4.27
C ASN A 17 8.26 3.61 -4.28
N SER A 18 7.71 3.33 -3.09
CA SER A 18 6.78 2.24 -2.83
C SER A 18 5.63 2.65 -1.91
N ALA A 19 4.59 1.83 -1.85
CA ALA A 19 3.43 2.00 -1.00
C ALA A 19 3.04 0.67 -0.34
N GLU A 20 2.50 0.75 0.87
CA GLU A 20 1.95 -0.41 1.56
C GLU A 20 0.46 -0.56 1.24
N ILE A 21 0.04 -1.71 0.75
CA ILE A 21 -1.34 -2.04 0.44
C ILE A 21 -1.89 -2.98 1.51
N LYS A 22 -2.97 -2.54 2.17
CA LYS A 22 -3.72 -3.29 3.18
C LYS A 22 -5.10 -3.63 2.63
N LYS A 23 -5.35 -4.91 2.37
CA LYS A 23 -6.68 -5.40 1.97
C LYS A 23 -7.49 -5.63 3.23
N ARG A 24 -8.80 -5.33 3.19
CA ARG A 24 -9.68 -5.52 4.36
C ARG A 24 -9.71 -6.97 4.83
N ASP A 25 -9.75 -7.88 3.86
CA ASP A 25 -10.00 -9.30 4.11
C ASP A 25 -8.70 -10.09 4.33
N LYS A 26 -7.54 -9.42 4.29
CA LYS A 26 -6.23 -10.04 4.50
C LYS A 26 -5.44 -9.29 5.57
N LYS A 27 -4.80 -10.03 6.46
CA LYS A 27 -3.91 -9.46 7.49
C LYS A 27 -2.54 -9.05 6.92
N GLU A 28 -2.18 -9.57 5.75
CA GLU A 28 -0.91 -9.27 5.07
C GLU A 28 -0.87 -7.86 4.50
N ILE A 29 0.34 -7.30 4.53
CA ILE A 29 0.68 -6.00 3.99
C ILE A 29 1.56 -6.25 2.78
N GLU A 30 1.12 -5.83 1.60
CA GLU A 30 1.90 -5.94 0.36
C GLU A 30 2.65 -4.62 0.12
N LEU A 31 3.96 -4.68 -0.12
CA LEU A 31 4.74 -3.51 -0.55
C LEU A 31 4.77 -3.48 -2.08
N VAL A 32 4.21 -2.44 -2.68
CA VAL A 32 4.11 -2.29 -4.14
C VAL A 32 4.85 -1.03 -4.56
N SER A 33 5.66 -1.13 -5.62
CA SER A 33 6.30 0.06 -6.23
C SER A 33 5.22 0.98 -6.79
N VAL A 34 5.37 2.28 -6.56
CA VAL A 34 4.41 3.30 -7.03
C VAL A 34 4.27 3.25 -8.55
N ASP A 35 5.36 2.96 -9.26
CA ASP A 35 5.41 2.89 -10.73
C ASP A 35 4.53 1.77 -11.31
N LYS A 36 4.13 0.79 -10.49
CA LYS A 36 3.26 -0.32 -10.90
C LYS A 36 1.78 -0.07 -10.61
N ILE A 37 1.42 1.10 -10.08
CA ILE A 37 0.04 1.48 -9.73
C ILE A 37 -0.57 2.29 -10.89
N THR A 38 -0.58 1.71 -12.11
CA THR A 38 -1.14 2.34 -13.32
C THR A 38 -2.17 1.44 -13.96
#